data_AF-A0A918VSH7-F1
#
_entry.id   AF-A0A918VSH7-F1
#
_cell.length_a   1.000
_cell.length_b   1.000
_cell.length_c   1.000
_cell.angle_alpha   90.00
_cell.angle_beta   90.00
_cell.angle_gamma   90.00
#
_symmetry.space_group_name_H-M   'P 1'
#
loop_
_entity.id
_entity.type
_entity.pdbx_description
1 polymer ?
#
loop_
_entity_poly.entity_id
_entity_poly.type
_entity_poly.pdbx_seq_one_letter_code
_entity_poly.pdbx_strand_id
1 'polypeptide(L)'
;MPPRVDGTAGTTNQVVARLQDTPTIGLPFFEMTLPCEPSRVGFVRRACTAWARRHCRLPEHQVDVLDLVVSELCTNALLYGREDAFAVRGWMPTHSWVRLEVNDRTPSAIPVPQHVGSESVSGRGLCLVDALVSELKGTWGFSADGSVAWCQVPTVLPCFDVTVEETDV
;
A
#
# COMPACT_ATOMS: atom_id res chain seq x y z
N MET A 1 -0.65 43.51 11.42
CA MET A 1 -1.43 42.31 11.77
C MET A 1 -1.43 41.39 10.56
N PRO A 2 -0.64 40.31 10.52
CA PRO A 2 -0.74 39.32 9.45
C PRO A 2 -1.81 38.26 9.80
N PRO A 3 -2.40 37.58 8.79
CA PRO A 3 -3.43 36.57 9.03
C PRO A 3 -2.83 35.29 9.63
N ARG A 4 -3.60 34.64 10.50
CA ARG A 4 -3.32 33.30 11.05
C ARG A 4 -3.44 32.27 9.93
N VAL A 5 -2.34 31.57 9.67
CA VAL A 5 -2.34 30.30 8.94
C VAL A 5 -2.66 29.20 9.95
N ASP A 6 -3.90 28.70 9.92
CA ASP A 6 -4.26 27.45 10.58
C ASP A 6 -3.72 26.30 9.72
N GLY A 7 -2.42 26.04 9.88
CA GLY A 7 -1.74 24.90 9.28
C GLY A 7 -2.01 23.65 10.08
N THR A 8 -3.12 22.97 9.81
CA THR A 8 -3.27 21.56 10.20
C THR A 8 -2.39 20.75 9.25
N ALA A 9 -1.10 20.63 9.57
CA ALA A 9 -0.22 19.67 8.94
C ALA A 9 -0.79 18.27 9.25
N GLY A 10 -1.51 17.69 8.30
CA GLY A 10 -1.88 16.28 8.36
C GLY A 10 -0.59 15.47 8.50
N THR A 11 -0.49 14.70 9.57
CA THR A 11 0.62 13.79 9.79
C THR A 11 0.59 12.72 8.70
N THR A 12 1.30 12.95 7.60
CA THR A 12 1.46 11.99 6.51
C THR A 12 2.10 10.73 7.06
N ASN A 13 1.45 9.57 6.85
CA ASN A 13 1.79 8.31 7.51
C ASN A 13 2.90 7.54 6.75
N GLN A 14 3.88 8.28 6.22
CA GLN A 14 4.96 7.77 5.38
C GLN A 14 6.12 7.25 6.24
N VAL A 15 6.44 5.96 6.12
CA VAL A 15 7.52 5.31 6.85
C VAL A 15 8.61 4.83 5.89
N VAL A 16 9.88 4.95 6.27
CA VAL A 16 10.98 4.30 5.53
C VAL A 16 11.16 2.89 6.09
N ALA A 17 10.83 1.87 5.32
CA ALA A 17 11.01 0.47 5.75
C ALA A 17 12.40 -0.06 5.38
N ARG A 18 12.93 -0.96 6.21
CA ARG A 18 14.06 -1.81 5.82
C ARG A 18 13.53 -2.88 4.87
N LEU A 19 14.18 -3.05 3.72
CA LEU A 19 13.86 -4.01 2.64
C LEU A 19 13.86 -5.51 3.03
N GLN A 20 13.97 -5.85 4.30
CA GLN A 20 14.32 -7.20 4.77
C GLN A 20 13.16 -8.01 5.34
N ASP A 21 11.92 -7.58 5.14
CA ASP A 21 10.79 -8.41 5.52
C ASP A 21 10.71 -9.60 4.54
N THR A 22 11.09 -10.76 5.06
CA THR A 22 11.00 -12.05 4.36
C THR A 22 9.59 -12.59 4.55
N PRO A 23 8.98 -13.20 3.50
CA PRO A 23 7.70 -13.86 3.64
C PRO A 23 7.74 -14.89 4.79
N THR A 24 6.75 -14.85 5.68
CA THR A 24 6.64 -15.83 6.76
C THR A 24 6.28 -17.19 6.16
N ILE A 25 7.05 -18.21 6.51
CA ILE A 25 6.84 -19.58 6.01
C ILE A 25 5.41 -20.03 6.35
N GLY A 26 4.69 -20.57 5.35
CA GLY A 26 3.33 -21.08 5.51
C GLY A 26 2.22 -20.02 5.38
N LEU A 27 2.57 -18.74 5.26
CA LEU A 27 1.59 -17.68 4.94
C LEU A 27 1.54 -17.39 3.43
N PRO A 28 0.40 -16.87 2.93
CA PRO A 28 0.26 -16.49 1.54
C PRO A 28 1.34 -15.51 1.06
N PHE A 29 1.87 -15.79 -0.12
CA PHE A 29 2.86 -14.96 -0.80
C PHE A 29 2.65 -15.05 -2.32
N PHE A 30 2.92 -13.96 -3.02
CA PHE A 30 3.18 -13.97 -4.44
C PHE A 30 4.24 -12.93 -4.81
N GLU A 31 4.88 -13.17 -5.95
CA GLU A 31 5.76 -12.20 -6.60
C GLU A 31 5.59 -12.32 -8.12
N MET A 32 5.62 -11.19 -8.80
CA MET A 32 5.61 -11.13 -10.26
C MET A 32 6.51 -9.99 -10.74
N THR A 33 7.16 -10.18 -11.87
CA THR A 33 7.86 -9.11 -12.60
C THR A 33 7.18 -8.93 -13.94
N LEU A 34 6.87 -7.68 -14.30
CA LEU A 34 6.18 -7.33 -15.54
C LEU A 34 6.95 -6.25 -16.30
N PRO A 35 6.88 -6.24 -17.64
CA PRO A 35 7.38 -5.11 -18.43
C PRO A 35 6.61 -3.83 -18.10
N CYS A 36 7.26 -2.69 -18.26
CA CYS A 36 6.70 -1.35 -18.05
C CYS A 36 5.74 -0.94 -19.18
N GLU A 37 4.59 -1.62 -19.24
CA GLU A 37 3.53 -1.38 -20.21
C GLU A 37 2.23 -1.00 -19.47
N PRO A 38 1.54 0.11 -19.84
CA PRO A 38 0.29 0.52 -19.20
C PRO A 38 -0.80 -0.56 -19.19
N SER A 39 -0.83 -1.42 -20.21
CA SER A 39 -1.76 -2.56 -20.31
C SER A 39 -1.60 -3.60 -19.19
N ARG A 40 -0.45 -3.62 -18.50
CA ARG A 40 -0.14 -4.57 -17.43
C ARG A 40 -0.70 -4.14 -16.06
N VAL A 41 -1.00 -2.85 -15.85
CA VAL A 41 -1.59 -2.37 -14.58
C VAL A 41 -2.88 -3.12 -14.27
N GLY A 42 -3.76 -3.30 -15.27
CA GLY A 42 -4.99 -4.05 -15.10
C GLY A 42 -4.77 -5.53 -14.74
N PHE A 43 -3.69 -6.15 -15.22
CA PHE A 43 -3.32 -7.51 -14.83
C PHE A 43 -2.85 -7.57 -13.37
N VAL A 44 -1.97 -6.66 -12.97
CA VAL A 44 -1.47 -6.56 -11.59
C VAL A 44 -2.62 -6.37 -10.61
N ARG A 45 -3.51 -5.43 -10.89
CA ARG A 45 -4.73 -5.18 -10.10
C ARG A 45 -5.54 -6.44 -9.88
N ARG A 46 -5.92 -7.14 -10.96
CA ARG A 46 -6.69 -8.39 -10.86
C ARG A 46 -5.97 -9.45 -10.05
N ALA A 47 -4.65 -9.58 -10.22
CA ALA A 47 -3.87 -10.54 -9.47
C ALA A 47 -3.81 -10.20 -7.96
N CYS A 48 -3.54 -8.94 -7.62
CA CYS A 48 -3.50 -8.46 -6.23
C CYS A 48 -4.86 -8.62 -5.55
N THR A 49 -5.95 -8.21 -6.22
CA THR A 49 -7.34 -8.35 -5.75
C THR A 49 -7.72 -9.81 -5.53
N ALA A 50 -7.43 -10.68 -6.50
CA ALA A 50 -7.70 -12.11 -6.36
C ALA A 50 -6.91 -12.72 -5.20
N TRP A 51 -5.64 -12.35 -5.05
CA TRP A 51 -4.80 -12.84 -3.97
C TRP A 51 -5.25 -12.35 -2.59
N ALA A 52 -5.51 -11.05 -2.44
CA ALA A 52 -5.97 -10.43 -1.20
C ALA A 52 -7.32 -11.03 -0.73
N ARG A 53 -8.26 -11.22 -1.65
CA ARG A 53 -9.57 -11.81 -1.35
C ARG A 53 -9.46 -13.30 -1.02
N ARG A 54 -8.75 -14.07 -1.84
CA ARG A 54 -8.80 -15.55 -1.80
C ARG A 54 -7.83 -16.17 -0.82
N HIS A 55 -6.67 -15.56 -0.63
CA HIS A 55 -5.61 -16.11 0.22
C HIS A 55 -5.44 -15.33 1.53
N CYS A 56 -5.58 -14.01 1.51
CA CYS A 56 -5.43 -13.17 2.71
C CYS A 56 -6.74 -12.90 3.46
N ARG A 57 -7.89 -13.26 2.86
CA ARG A 57 -9.23 -13.11 3.42
C ARG A 57 -9.59 -11.66 3.79
N LEU A 58 -9.09 -10.68 3.02
CA LEU A 58 -9.52 -9.29 3.19
C LEU A 58 -11.02 -9.15 2.86
N PRO A 59 -11.78 -8.36 3.63
CA PRO A 59 -13.14 -7.95 3.27
C PRO A 59 -13.18 -7.22 1.95
N GLU A 60 -14.30 -7.32 1.25
CA GLU A 60 -14.49 -6.72 -0.08
C GLU A 60 -14.17 -5.22 -0.11
N HIS A 61 -14.66 -4.44 0.87
CA HIS A 61 -14.34 -3.02 0.96
C HIS A 61 -12.84 -2.72 1.10
N GLN A 62 -12.09 -3.55 1.85
CA GLN A 62 -10.64 -3.36 1.98
C GLN A 62 -9.93 -3.73 0.69
N VAL A 63 -10.41 -4.76 -0.03
CA VAL A 63 -9.86 -5.16 -1.32
C VAL A 63 -10.05 -4.07 -2.37
N ASP A 64 -11.23 -3.44 -2.42
CA ASP A 64 -11.53 -2.36 -3.37
C ASP A 64 -10.63 -1.13 -3.15
N VAL A 65 -10.44 -0.75 -1.89
CA VAL A 65 -9.54 0.36 -1.52
C VAL A 65 -8.08 -0.01 -1.81
N LEU A 66 -7.65 -1.24 -1.51
CA LEU A 66 -6.29 -1.72 -1.77
C LEU A 66 -5.99 -1.79 -3.28
N ASP A 67 -6.97 -2.14 -4.11
CA ASP A 67 -6.85 -2.14 -5.57
C ASP A 67 -6.55 -0.74 -6.13
N LEU A 68 -7.17 0.30 -5.57
CA LEU A 68 -6.85 1.69 -5.91
C LEU A 68 -5.43 2.06 -5.49
N VAL A 69 -5.01 1.70 -4.27
CA VAL A 69 -3.63 1.94 -3.79
C VAL A 69 -2.61 1.27 -4.74
N VAL A 70 -2.81 0.00 -5.08
CA VAL A 70 -1.94 -0.74 -6.00
C VAL A 70 -1.89 -0.08 -7.38
N SER A 71 -3.03 0.42 -7.86
CA SER A 71 -3.12 1.12 -9.15
C SER A 71 -2.24 2.37 -9.16
N GLU A 72 -2.30 3.19 -8.11
CA GLU A 72 -1.47 4.38 -7.98
C GLU A 72 0.01 4.05 -7.86
N LEU A 73 0.38 3.03 -7.07
CA LEU A 73 1.78 2.61 -6.93
C LEU A 73 2.36 2.08 -8.24
N CYS A 74 1.62 1.23 -8.97
CA CYS A 74 2.04 0.75 -10.29
C CYS A 74 2.12 1.87 -11.32
N THR A 75 1.19 2.83 -11.26
CA THR A 75 1.20 3.99 -12.17
C THR A 75 2.42 4.88 -11.90
N ASN A 76 2.78 5.09 -10.63
CA ASN A 76 4.01 5.78 -10.27
C ASN A 76 5.25 5.05 -10.79
N ALA A 77 5.33 3.73 -10.63
CA ALA A 77 6.44 2.93 -11.16
C ALA A 77 6.57 3.06 -12.69
N LEU A 78 5.44 3.07 -13.42
CA LEU A 78 5.45 3.26 -14.87
C LEU A 78 5.84 4.67 -15.32
N LEU A 79 5.46 5.70 -14.57
CA LEU A 79 5.72 7.10 -14.93
C LEU A 79 7.11 7.58 -14.55
N TYR A 80 7.63 7.10 -13.42
CA TYR A 80 8.85 7.62 -12.81
C TYR A 80 9.99 6.60 -12.74
N GLY A 81 9.70 5.31 -12.91
CA GLY A 81 10.71 4.27 -13.06
C GLY A 81 11.53 4.46 -14.34
N ARG A 82 12.77 4.02 -14.31
CA ARG A 82 13.73 4.12 -15.43
C ARG A 82 14.08 2.78 -16.05
N GLU A 83 13.62 1.70 -15.45
CA GLU A 83 13.86 0.34 -15.89
C GLU A 83 12.69 -0.16 -16.76
N ASP A 84 12.97 -1.12 -17.64
CA ASP A 84 11.98 -1.68 -18.58
C ASP A 84 10.98 -2.65 -17.91
N ALA A 85 11.18 -2.95 -16.63
CA ALA A 85 10.32 -3.84 -15.86
C ALA A 85 10.30 -3.50 -14.37
N PHE A 86 9.13 -3.67 -13.75
CA PHE A 86 8.92 -3.53 -12.31
C PHE A 86 8.46 -4.85 -11.69
N ALA A 87 8.70 -5.02 -10.40
CA ALA A 87 8.23 -6.18 -9.63
C ALA A 87 7.10 -5.78 -8.69
N VAL A 88 6.16 -6.70 -8.50
CA VAL A 88 5.07 -6.58 -7.53
C VAL A 88 5.12 -7.77 -6.62
N ARG A 89 5.14 -7.51 -5.31
CA ARG A 89 5.25 -8.54 -4.27
C ARG A 89 4.13 -8.36 -3.26
N GLY A 90 3.50 -9.45 -2.86
CA GLY A 90 2.49 -9.45 -1.82
C GLY A 90 2.68 -10.59 -0.86
N TRP A 91 2.63 -10.32 0.44
CA TRP A 91 2.67 -11.35 1.47
C TRP A 91 1.93 -10.94 2.73
N MET A 92 1.75 -11.91 3.61
CA MET A 92 1.31 -11.68 4.97
C MET A 92 2.51 -11.78 5.92
N PRO A 93 3.03 -10.67 6.48
CA PRO A 93 4.09 -10.73 7.49
C PRO A 93 3.63 -11.49 8.74
N THR A 94 2.35 -11.37 9.06
CA THR A 94 1.65 -12.11 10.14
C THR A 94 0.23 -12.43 9.68
N HIS A 95 -0.52 -13.21 10.45
CA HIS A 95 -1.94 -13.42 10.17
C HIS A 95 -2.79 -12.14 10.17
N SER A 96 -2.31 -11.08 10.82
CA SER A 96 -3.03 -9.81 11.05
C SER A 96 -2.70 -8.72 10.04
N TRP A 97 -1.79 -8.95 9.09
CA TRP A 97 -1.29 -7.91 8.20
C TRP A 97 -1.08 -8.44 6.79
N VAL A 98 -1.45 -7.63 5.80
CA VAL A 98 -1.08 -7.81 4.39
C VAL A 98 -0.14 -6.69 3.98
N ARG A 99 0.91 -7.06 3.27
CA ARG A 99 1.94 -6.18 2.74
C ARG A 99 1.95 -6.32 1.22
N LEU A 100 1.93 -5.19 0.52
CA LEU A 100 2.10 -5.10 -0.93
C LEU A 100 3.23 -4.13 -1.26
N GLU A 101 4.04 -4.50 -2.23
CA GLU A 101 5.20 -3.73 -2.68
C GLU A 101 5.24 -3.66 -4.20
N VAL A 102 5.69 -2.51 -4.70
CA VAL A 102 5.98 -2.24 -6.09
C VAL A 102 7.42 -1.74 -6.17
N ASN A 103 8.28 -2.50 -6.84
CA ASN A 103 9.70 -2.21 -7.00
C ASN A 103 9.99 -1.86 -8.47
N ASP A 104 10.26 -0.58 -8.75
CA ASP A 104 10.63 -0.10 -10.09
C ASP A 104 12.13 -0.22 -10.39
N ARG A 105 12.90 -0.76 -9.44
CA ARG A 105 14.35 -0.97 -9.49
C ARG A 105 15.14 0.31 -9.79
N THR A 106 14.54 1.47 -9.55
CA THR A 106 15.09 2.78 -9.86
C THR A 106 15.38 3.53 -8.57
N PRO A 107 16.62 3.49 -8.04
CA PRO A 107 16.98 4.28 -6.88
C PRO A 107 16.70 5.77 -7.10
N SER A 108 15.99 6.39 -6.15
CA SER A 108 15.58 7.79 -6.24
C SER A 108 15.40 8.42 -4.88
N ALA A 109 15.34 9.75 -4.83
CA ALA A 109 14.97 10.46 -3.61
C ALA A 109 13.52 10.11 -3.25
N ILE A 110 13.28 9.74 -1.99
CA ILE A 110 11.94 9.42 -1.51
C ILE A 110 11.01 10.62 -1.73
N PRO A 111 9.94 10.47 -2.52
CA PRO A 111 9.04 11.58 -2.81
C PRO A 111 8.23 11.92 -1.55
N VAL A 112 8.14 13.21 -1.24
CA VAL A 112 7.29 13.71 -0.15
C VAL A 112 5.88 13.91 -0.71
N PRO A 113 4.82 13.40 -0.03
CA PRO A 113 3.44 13.71 -0.40
C PRO A 113 3.21 15.21 -0.35
N GLN A 114 2.80 15.78 -1.48
CA GLN A 114 2.53 17.21 -1.58
C GLN A 114 1.04 17.43 -1.76
N HIS A 115 0.44 18.22 -0.87
CA HIS A 115 -0.85 18.84 -1.11
C HIS A 115 -0.67 19.94 -2.17
N VAL A 116 -0.54 19.53 -3.43
CA VAL A 116 -0.42 20.50 -4.52
C VAL A 116 -1.80 21.08 -4.81
N GLY A 117 -1.87 22.41 -4.96
CA GLY A 117 -3.08 23.11 -5.39
C GLY A 117 -3.64 22.53 -6.70
N SER A 118 -4.93 22.80 -6.95
CA SER A 118 -5.80 22.15 -7.94
C SER A 118 -5.32 22.10 -9.40
N GLU A 119 -4.16 22.66 -9.76
CA GLU A 119 -3.65 22.76 -11.12
C GLU A 119 -2.37 21.96 -11.42
N SER A 120 -1.75 21.30 -10.43
CA SER A 120 -0.65 20.34 -10.70
C SER A 120 -1.16 18.89 -10.73
N VAL A 121 -0.75 18.17 -11.77
CA VAL A 121 -1.06 16.74 -11.99
C VAL A 121 -0.05 15.83 -11.28
N SER A 122 1.19 16.28 -11.06
CA SER A 122 2.18 15.54 -10.28
C SER A 122 1.96 15.76 -8.78
N GLY A 123 1.98 14.69 -7.99
CA GLY A 123 1.90 14.72 -6.52
C GLY A 123 0.60 14.24 -5.88
N ARG A 124 -0.51 14.10 -6.65
CA ARG A 124 -1.80 13.64 -6.10
C ARG A 124 -1.84 12.16 -5.76
N GLY A 125 -1.13 11.33 -6.52
CA GLY A 125 -1.15 9.87 -6.34
C GLY A 125 -0.74 9.47 -4.91
N LEU A 126 0.28 10.11 -4.35
CA LEU A 126 0.71 9.82 -2.98
C LEU A 126 -0.22 10.38 -1.91
N CYS A 127 -0.90 11.50 -2.15
CA CYS A 127 -1.97 11.97 -1.26
C CYS A 127 -3.17 11.02 -1.26
N LEU A 128 -3.51 10.46 -2.42
CA LEU A 128 -4.56 9.44 -2.54
C LEU A 128 -4.15 8.15 -1.80
N VAL A 129 -2.91 7.68 -1.99
CA VAL A 129 -2.36 6.55 -1.24
C VAL A 129 -2.43 6.81 0.26
N ASP A 130 -2.00 7.98 0.74
CA ASP A 130 -2.03 8.33 2.16
C ASP A 130 -3.44 8.31 2.74
N ALA A 131 -4.42 8.88 2.03
CA ALA A 131 -5.83 8.89 2.45
C ALA A 131 -6.42 7.47 2.49
N LEU A 132 -6.24 6.68 1.42
CA LEU A 132 -6.80 5.33 1.30
C LEU A 132 -6.17 4.35 2.30
N VAL A 133 -4.85 4.41 2.47
CA VAL A 133 -4.15 3.54 3.44
C VAL A 133 -4.54 3.91 4.87
N SER A 134 -4.71 5.21 5.17
CA SER A 134 -5.20 5.67 6.48
C SER A 134 -6.63 5.20 6.76
N GLU A 135 -7.52 5.22 5.75
CA GLU A 135 -8.88 4.67 5.86
C GLU A 135 -8.85 3.18 6.26
N LEU A 136 -7.92 2.42 5.70
CA LEU A 136 -7.70 1.01 6.03
C LEU A 136 -7.00 0.79 7.37
N LYS A 137 -6.65 1.84 8.12
CA LYS A 137 -5.81 1.78 9.34
C LYS A 137 -4.44 1.13 9.07
N GLY A 138 -3.93 1.31 7.86
CA GLY A 138 -2.65 0.81 7.41
C GLY A 138 -1.50 1.81 7.57
N THR A 139 -0.35 1.43 7.03
CA THR A 139 0.85 2.26 6.89
C THR A 139 1.43 2.07 5.51
N TRP A 140 2.19 3.05 5.02
CA TRP A 140 2.80 2.98 3.70
C TRP A 140 4.14 3.71 3.68
N GLY A 141 4.89 3.54 2.60
CA GLY A 141 6.08 4.34 2.38
C GLY A 141 7.01 3.76 1.33
N PHE A 142 8.31 3.97 1.53
CA PHE A 142 9.34 3.57 0.57
C PHE A 142 10.48 2.78 1.22
N SER A 143 11.25 2.08 0.40
CA SER A 143 12.58 1.60 0.78
C SER A 143 13.54 2.77 0.98
N ALA A 144 14.65 2.51 1.69
CA ALA A 144 15.66 3.53 1.95
C ALA A 144 16.29 4.14 0.69
N ASP A 145 16.37 3.37 -0.40
CA ASP A 145 16.86 3.80 -1.72
C ASP A 145 15.74 4.34 -2.64
N GLY A 146 14.49 4.38 -2.17
CA GLY A 146 13.34 4.91 -2.90
C GLY A 146 12.80 4.03 -4.03
N SER A 147 13.45 2.91 -4.35
CA SER A 147 13.07 2.03 -5.48
C SER A 147 11.84 1.16 -5.23
N VAL A 148 11.45 1.00 -3.95
CA VAL A 148 10.29 0.19 -3.56
C VAL A 148 9.27 1.07 -2.87
N ALA A 149 8.10 1.25 -3.49
CA ALA A 149 6.93 1.79 -2.85
C ALA A 149 6.10 0.65 -2.23
N TRP A 150 5.58 0.84 -1.03
CA TRP A 150 4.88 -0.22 -0.32
C TRP A 150 3.70 0.28 0.50
N CYS A 151 2.73 -0.58 0.74
CA CYS A 151 1.66 -0.38 1.71
C CYS A 151 1.43 -1.64 2.54
N GLN A 152 0.99 -1.46 3.77
CA GLN A 152 0.66 -2.52 4.71
C GLN A 152 -0.67 -2.20 5.38
N VAL A 153 -1.61 -3.14 5.31
CA VAL A 153 -2.98 -2.98 5.82
C VAL A 153 -3.33 -4.14 6.75
N PRO A 154 -4.09 -3.90 7.83
CA PRO A 154 -4.48 -4.96 8.74
C PRO A 154 -5.45 -5.89 8.03
N THR A 155 -5.27 -7.19 8.20
CA THR A 155 -6.38 -8.12 7.97
C THR A 155 -7.37 -7.92 9.11
N VAL A 156 -8.67 -7.92 8.81
CA VAL A 156 -9.64 -8.10 9.89
C VAL A 156 -9.57 -9.56 10.33
N LEU A 157 -8.66 -9.87 11.25
CA LEU A 157 -8.91 -11.04 12.08
C LEU A 157 -10.17 -10.72 12.89
N PRO A 158 -11.16 -11.62 12.97
CA PRO A 158 -12.26 -11.42 13.89
C PRO A 158 -11.66 -11.19 15.28
N CYS A 159 -12.07 -10.10 15.93
CA CYS A 159 -11.94 -10.03 17.37
C CYS A 159 -12.69 -11.26 17.89
N PHE A 160 -11.98 -12.25 18.42
CA PHE A 160 -12.62 -13.29 19.19
C PHE A 160 -13.02 -12.64 20.52
N ASP A 161 -14.14 -11.91 20.51
CA ASP A 161 -14.88 -11.62 21.72
C ASP A 161 -15.49 -12.94 22.18
N VAL A 162 -14.73 -13.70 22.97
CA VAL A 162 -15.32 -14.73 23.81
C VAL A 162 -15.98 -13.99 24.96
N THR A 163 -17.22 -13.55 24.76
CA THR A 163 -18.10 -13.30 25.90
C THR A 163 -18.39 -14.67 26.49
N VAL A 164 -17.64 -15.03 27.53
CA VAL A 164 -18.07 -16.10 28.43
C VAL A 164 -19.32 -15.55 29.10
N GLU A 165 -20.50 -15.97 28.64
CA GLU A 165 -21.70 -15.84 29.47
C GLU A 165 -21.45 -16.71 30.71
N GLU A 166 -21.10 -16.06 31.82
CA GLU A 166 -21.23 -16.66 33.14
C GLU A 166 -22.72 -16.97 33.33
N THR A 167 -23.08 -18.24 33.12
CA THR A 167 -24.34 -18.78 33.61
C THR A 167 -24.24 -18.82 35.13
N ASP A 168 -24.77 -17.77 35.77
CA ASP A 168 -25.04 -17.76 37.20
C ASP A 168 -26.12 -18.83 37.53
N VAL A 169 -25.69 -19.81 38.34
CA VAL A 169 -26.41 -20.70 39.29
C VAL A 169 -27.82 -21.15 38.95
#